data_AF-A0A9X7Z8A7-F1
#
_entry.id   AF-A0A9X7Z8A7-F1
#
_cell.length_a   1.000
_cell.length_b   1.000
_cell.length_c   1.000
_cell.angle_alpha   90.00
_cell.angle_beta   90.00
_cell.angle_gamma   90.00
#
_symmetry.space_group_name_H-M   'P 1'
#
loop_
_entity.id
_entity.type
_entity.pdbx_description
1 polymer ?
#
loop_
_entity_poly.entity_id
_entity_poly.type
_entity_poly.pdbx_seq_one_letter_code
_entity_poly.pdbx_strand_id
1 'polypeptide(L)'
;MNQSELWAETDELAELIIQSPEIVAFHEAEKHLKAHPKANQMMAELRELQAQVADFQARKVPPKHFLHLLKDSESLLEELEKIPEVIAFQRAQQNVNDLLKSVTDRLAQAVLSGVADDEEDNRI
;
A
#
# COMPACT_ATOMS: atom_id res chain seq x y z
N MET A 1 -15.82 -4.69 28.01
CA MET A 1 -14.90 -3.94 27.14
C MET A 1 -15.67 -2.79 26.51
N ASN A 2 -15.21 -1.55 26.66
CA ASN A 2 -15.78 -0.38 25.97
C ASN A 2 -14.98 -0.07 24.68
N GLN A 3 -15.46 0.86 23.85
CA GLN A 3 -14.78 1.20 22.59
C GLN A 3 -13.36 1.74 22.81
N SER A 4 -13.15 2.54 23.85
CA SER A 4 -11.83 3.12 24.15
C SER A 4 -10.80 2.06 24.53
N GLU A 5 -11.21 1.05 25.29
CA GLU A 5 -10.38 -0.12 25.64
C GLU A 5 -10.02 -0.92 24.38
N LEU A 6 -10.97 -1.12 23.45
CA LEU A 6 -10.68 -1.79 22.18
C LEU A 6 -9.67 -1.00 21.31
N TRP A 7 -9.75 0.32 21.31
CA TRP A 7 -8.79 1.16 20.60
C TRP A 7 -7.39 1.11 21.20
N ALA A 8 -7.27 1.07 22.53
CA ALA A 8 -5.97 0.88 23.18
C ALA A 8 -5.30 -0.44 22.76
N GLU A 9 -6.05 -1.55 22.77
CA GLU A 9 -5.54 -2.85 22.30
C GLU A 9 -5.16 -2.83 20.81
N THR A 10 -5.88 -2.04 20.00
CA THR A 10 -5.57 -1.87 18.57
C THR A 10 -4.29 -1.07 18.37
N ASP A 11 -4.07 -0.03 19.17
CA ASP A 11 -2.84 0.77 19.15
C ASP A 11 -1.64 -0.08 19.58
N GLU A 12 -1.77 -0.92 20.61
CA GLU A 12 -0.73 -1.87 21.01
C GLU A 12 -0.40 -2.87 19.88
N LEU A 13 -1.42 -3.42 19.21
CA LEU A 13 -1.21 -4.27 18.04
C LEU A 13 -0.49 -3.53 16.90
N ALA A 14 -0.84 -2.26 16.66
CA ALA A 14 -0.17 -1.44 15.66
C ALA A 14 1.31 -1.22 15.98
N GLU A 15 1.67 -0.98 17.24
CA GLU A 15 3.06 -0.85 17.68
C GLU A 15 3.87 -2.14 17.41
N LEU A 16 3.27 -3.31 17.63
CA LEU A 16 3.90 -4.60 17.32
C LEU A 16 4.10 -4.79 15.82
N ILE A 17 3.11 -4.41 14.99
CA ILE A 17 3.21 -4.48 13.53
C ILE A 17 4.31 -3.54 13.04
N ILE A 18 4.43 -2.32 13.58
CA ILE A 18 5.49 -1.37 13.21
C ILE A 18 6.88 -1.95 13.42
N GLN A 19 7.06 -2.82 14.42
CA GLN A 19 8.32 -3.47 14.72
C GLN A 19 8.57 -4.73 13.87
N SER A 20 7.65 -5.10 12.98
CA SER A 20 7.78 -6.32 12.19
C SER A 20 8.93 -6.23 11.16
N PRO A 21 9.55 -7.37 10.80
CA PRO A 21 10.60 -7.40 9.78
C PRO A 21 10.16 -6.83 8.43
N GLU A 22 8.89 -7.02 8.05
CA GLU A 22 8.32 -6.49 6.81
C GLU A 22 8.30 -4.96 6.81
N ILE A 23 7.92 -4.34 7.93
CA ILE A 23 7.94 -2.88 8.08
C ILE A 23 9.37 -2.36 8.09
N VAL A 24 10.31 -3.03 8.77
CA VAL A 24 11.72 -2.64 8.77
C VAL A 24 12.30 -2.69 7.35
N ALA A 25 12.09 -3.79 6.63
CA ALA A 25 12.55 -3.95 5.25
C ALA A 25 11.92 -2.92 4.31
N PHE A 26 10.65 -2.57 4.53
CA PHE A 26 9.98 -1.49 3.80
C PHE A 26 10.66 -0.13 4.02
N HIS A 27 10.98 0.25 5.26
CA HIS A 27 11.67 1.51 5.55
C HIS A 27 13.07 1.55 4.93
N GLU A 28 13.81 0.44 4.97
CA GLU A 28 15.12 0.34 4.32
C GLU A 28 15.01 0.52 2.81
N ALA A 29 14.12 -0.22 2.15
CA ALA A 29 13.89 -0.09 0.71
C ALA A 29 13.43 1.32 0.33
N GLU A 30 12.58 1.95 1.14
CA GLU A 30 12.15 3.34 0.95
C GLU A 30 13.33 4.31 1.00
N LYS A 31 14.22 4.15 1.98
CA LYS A 31 15.43 4.97 2.12
C LYS A 31 16.36 4.81 0.91
N HIS A 32 16.54 3.58 0.43
CA HIS A 32 17.36 3.31 -0.75
C HIS A 32 16.76 3.94 -2.02
N LEU A 33 15.45 3.79 -2.22
CA LEU A 33 14.75 4.42 -3.34
C LEU A 33 14.84 5.96 -3.28
N LYS A 34 14.60 6.55 -2.10
CA LYS A 34 14.73 8.00 -1.88
C LYS A 34 16.14 8.53 -2.13
N ALA A 35 17.18 7.71 -1.94
CA ALA A 35 18.55 8.08 -2.22
C ALA A 35 18.91 7.95 -3.71
N HIS A 36 18.10 7.28 -4.54
CA HIS A 36 18.41 6.98 -5.93
C HIS A 36 18.00 8.14 -6.87
N PRO A 37 18.93 8.95 -7.41
CA PRO A 37 18.60 10.22 -8.06
C PRO A 37 17.76 10.08 -9.33
N LYS A 38 18.08 9.09 -10.19
CA LYS A 38 17.39 8.88 -11.47
C LYS A 38 15.93 8.46 -11.24
N ALA A 39 15.70 7.50 -10.36
CA ALA A 39 14.36 7.08 -9.94
C ALA A 39 13.54 8.26 -9.41
N ASN A 40 14.11 9.11 -8.54
CA ASN A 40 13.42 10.30 -8.05
C ASN A 40 13.04 11.29 -9.15
N GLN A 41 13.95 11.54 -10.09
CA GLN A 41 13.67 12.40 -11.24
C GLN A 41 12.52 11.84 -12.09
N MET A 42 12.58 10.55 -12.43
CA MET A 42 11.55 9.88 -13.23
C MET A 42 10.19 9.83 -12.51
N MET A 43 10.17 9.61 -11.19
CA MET A 43 8.95 9.67 -10.40
C MET A 43 8.35 11.08 -10.36
N ALA A 44 9.18 12.13 -10.31
CA ALA A 44 8.70 13.50 -10.37
C ALA A 44 8.08 13.83 -11.74
N GLU A 45 8.73 13.41 -12.82
CA GLU A 45 8.23 13.55 -14.20
C GLU A 45 6.91 12.79 -14.40
N LEU A 46 6.84 11.55 -13.93
CA LEU A 46 5.61 10.75 -13.97
C LEU A 46 4.45 11.43 -13.24
N ARG A 47 4.69 12.00 -12.04
CA ARG A 47 3.66 12.73 -11.28
C ARG A 47 3.15 13.95 -12.03
N GLU A 48 4.03 14.67 -12.71
CA GLU A 48 3.65 15.84 -13.52
C GLU A 48 2.79 15.44 -14.72
N LEU A 49 3.15 14.36 -15.43
CA LEU A 49 2.35 13.82 -16.52
C LEU A 49 0.97 13.35 -16.04
N GLN A 50 0.91 12.65 -14.90
CA GLN A 50 -0.34 12.20 -14.29
C GLN A 50 -1.22 13.37 -13.86
N ALA A 51 -0.64 14.45 -13.32
CA ALA A 51 -1.37 15.66 -12.96
C ALA A 51 -1.97 16.35 -14.19
N GLN A 52 -1.21 16.45 -15.29
CA GLN A 52 -1.72 16.98 -16.56
C GLN A 52 -2.86 16.12 -17.11
N VAL A 53 -2.71 14.80 -17.10
CA VAL A 53 -3.79 13.87 -17.50
C VAL A 53 -5.03 14.05 -16.63
N ALA A 54 -4.87 14.18 -15.31
CA ALA A 54 -5.98 14.42 -14.39
C ALA A 54 -6.68 15.76 -14.66
N ASP A 55 -5.95 16.84 -14.97
CA ASP A 55 -6.53 18.13 -15.38
C ASP A 55 -7.32 18.02 -16.69
N PHE A 56 -6.79 17.31 -17.70
CA PHE A 56 -7.51 17.05 -18.94
C PHE A 56 -8.80 16.25 -18.70
N GLN A 57 -8.74 15.23 -17.85
CA GLN A 57 -9.90 14.43 -17.47
C GLN A 57 -10.95 15.26 -16.72
N ALA A 58 -10.53 16.09 -15.77
CA ALA A 58 -11.40 16.99 -15.02
C ALA A 58 -12.13 17.99 -15.95
N ARG A 59 -11.45 18.46 -16.98
CA ARG A 59 -12.00 19.34 -18.05
C ARG A 59 -12.81 18.59 -19.11
N LYS A 60 -12.96 17.26 -18.98
CA LYS A 60 -13.65 16.39 -19.94
C LYS A 60 -13.10 16.48 -21.37
N VAL A 61 -11.79 16.73 -21.49
CA VAL A 61 -11.12 16.75 -22.79
C VAL A 61 -11.14 15.32 -23.36
N PRO A 62 -11.43 15.13 -24.66
CA PRO A 62 -11.42 13.79 -25.24
C PRO A 62 -10.02 13.13 -25.18
N PRO A 63 -9.92 11.83 -24.84
CA PRO A 63 -8.63 11.14 -24.64
C PRO A 63 -7.62 11.24 -25.78
N LYS A 64 -8.09 11.35 -27.03
CA LYS A 64 -7.23 11.54 -28.21
C LYS A 64 -6.28 12.75 -28.09
N HIS A 65 -6.62 13.76 -27.30
CA HIS A 65 -5.82 14.97 -27.13
C HIS A 65 -4.65 14.82 -26.14
N PHE A 66 -4.72 13.84 -25.23
CA PHE A 66 -3.67 13.58 -24.24
C PHE A 66 -3.15 12.13 -24.28
N LEU A 67 -3.44 11.41 -25.36
CA LEU A 67 -2.97 10.04 -25.56
C LEU A 67 -1.44 9.93 -25.52
N HIS A 68 -0.73 10.96 -25.97
CA HIS A 68 0.74 11.00 -25.88
C HIS A 68 1.21 11.02 -24.42
N LEU A 69 0.60 11.84 -23.55
CA LEU A 69 0.92 11.87 -22.11
C LEU A 69 0.70 10.53 -21.42
N LEU A 70 -0.34 9.79 -21.81
CA LEU A 70 -0.58 8.43 -21.31
C LEU A 70 0.53 7.47 -21.72
N LYS A 71 0.96 7.52 -23.00
CA LYS A 71 2.06 6.69 -23.50
C LYS A 71 3.40 7.05 -22.85
N ASP A 72 3.66 8.33 -22.65
CA ASP A 72 4.87 8.81 -22.00
C ASP A 72 4.89 8.35 -20.53
N SER A 73 3.75 8.42 -19.84
CA SER A 73 3.58 7.90 -18.48
C SER A 73 3.83 6.39 -18.41
N GLU A 74 3.30 5.62 -19.36
CA GLU A 74 3.49 4.18 -19.46
C GLU A 74 4.96 3.82 -19.72
N SER A 75 5.62 4.50 -20.65
CA SER A 75 7.04 4.32 -20.93
C SER A 75 7.90 4.63 -19.70
N LEU A 76 7.60 5.70 -18.97
CA LEU A 76 8.32 6.06 -17.74
C LEU A 76 8.11 5.02 -16.63
N LEU A 77 6.90 4.47 -16.49
CA LEU A 77 6.62 3.38 -15.56
C LEU A 77 7.44 2.13 -15.91
N GLU A 78 7.46 1.71 -17.17
CA GLU A 78 8.26 0.57 -17.61
C GLU A 78 9.76 0.75 -17.36
N GLU A 79 10.27 1.99 -17.47
CA GLU A 79 11.66 2.28 -17.14
C GLU A 79 11.92 2.31 -15.63
N LEU A 80 10.99 2.84 -14.83
CA LEU A 80 11.06 2.82 -13.37
C LEU A 80 11.07 1.38 -12.84
N GLU A 81 10.25 0.51 -13.39
CA GLU A 81 10.15 -0.90 -13.01
C GLU A 81 11.42 -1.72 -13.32
N LYS A 82 12.34 -1.18 -14.13
CA LYS A 82 13.66 -1.81 -14.38
C LYS A 82 14.70 -1.43 -13.33
N ILE A 83 14.42 -0.44 -12.47
CA ILE A 83 15.35 0.03 -11.44
C ILE A 83 15.30 -0.93 -10.23
N PRO A 84 16.43 -1.54 -9.82
CA PRO A 84 16.45 -2.49 -8.70
C PRO A 84 15.85 -1.96 -7.40
N GLU A 85 16.09 -0.69 -7.08
CA GLU A 85 15.56 -0.03 -5.88
C GLU A 85 14.04 0.14 -5.94
N VAL A 86 13.47 0.38 -7.13
CA VAL A 86 12.01 0.45 -7.34
C VAL A 86 11.41 -0.93 -7.15
N ILE A 87 12.00 -1.96 -7.76
CA ILE A 87 11.55 -3.36 -7.61
C ILE A 87 11.59 -3.79 -6.14
N ALA A 88 12.70 -3.49 -5.44
CA ALA A 88 12.86 -3.82 -4.03
C ALA A 88 11.80 -3.12 -3.16
N PHE A 89 11.54 -1.84 -3.43
CA PHE A 89 10.50 -1.09 -2.73
C PHE A 89 9.10 -1.63 -2.98
N GLN A 90 8.74 -1.91 -4.24
CA GLN A 90 7.45 -2.51 -4.60
C GLN A 90 7.24 -3.88 -3.93
N ARG A 91 8.30 -4.71 -3.89
CA ARG A 91 8.24 -5.99 -3.20
C ARG A 91 8.05 -5.81 -1.69
N ALA A 92 8.76 -4.87 -1.08
CA ALA A 92 8.60 -4.59 0.34
C ALA A 92 7.18 -4.04 0.66
N GLN A 93 6.62 -3.20 -0.22
CA GLN A 93 5.22 -2.76 -0.13
C GLN A 93 4.24 -3.93 -0.17
N GLN A 94 4.43 -4.87 -1.10
CA GLN A 94 3.58 -6.04 -1.20
C GLN A 94 3.63 -6.89 0.08
N ASN A 95 4.83 -7.09 0.63
CA ASN A 95 4.99 -7.86 1.87
C ASN A 95 4.27 -7.20 3.06
N VAL A 96 4.32 -5.87 3.17
CA VAL A 96 3.57 -5.13 4.21
C VAL A 96 2.06 -5.31 4.02
N ASN A 97 1.56 -5.23 2.79
CA ASN A 97 0.15 -5.45 2.50
C ASN A 97 -0.28 -6.89 2.86
N ASP A 98 0.55 -7.87 2.54
CA ASP A 98 0.29 -9.28 2.86
C ASP A 98 0.27 -9.52 4.37
N LEU A 99 1.16 -8.88 5.13
CA LEU A 99 1.15 -8.89 6.59
C LEU A 99 -0.15 -8.31 7.15
N LEU A 100 -0.52 -7.10 6.73
CA LEU A 100 -1.75 -6.43 7.20
C LEU A 100 -3.01 -7.25 6.87
N LYS A 101 -3.04 -7.84 5.66
CA LYS A 101 -4.11 -8.74 5.27
C LYS A 101 -4.15 -9.98 6.17
N SER A 102 -3.01 -10.62 6.43
CA SER A 102 -2.95 -11.80 7.31
C SER A 102 -3.42 -11.49 8.74
N VAL A 103 -3.08 -10.32 9.28
CA VAL A 103 -3.55 -9.87 10.59
C VAL A 103 -5.08 -9.71 10.56
N THR A 104 -5.60 -9.06 9.52
CA THR A 104 -7.04 -8.84 9.35
C THR A 104 -7.80 -10.17 9.23
N ASP A 105 -7.30 -11.09 8.42
CA ASP A 105 -7.89 -12.43 8.22
C ASP A 105 -7.88 -13.22 9.55
N ARG A 106 -6.80 -13.13 10.33
CA ARG A 106 -6.70 -13.79 11.63
C ARG A 106 -7.66 -13.19 12.67
N LEU A 107 -7.80 -11.87 12.71
CA LEU A 107 -8.76 -11.19 13.57
C LEU A 107 -10.20 -11.59 13.21
N ALA A 108 -10.53 -11.58 11.93
CA ALA A 108 -11.85 -12.00 11.45
C ALA A 108 -12.15 -13.45 11.85
N GLN A 109 -11.19 -14.36 11.69
CA GLN A 109 -11.35 -15.76 12.10
C GLN A 109 -11.56 -15.89 13.61
N ALA A 110 -10.78 -15.18 14.43
CA ALA A 110 -10.91 -15.25 15.89
C ALA A 110 -12.30 -14.77 16.37
N VAL A 111 -12.81 -13.69 15.78
CA VAL A 111 -14.16 -13.18 16.08
C VAL A 111 -15.23 -14.20 15.67
N LEU A 112 -15.14 -14.78 14.46
CA LEU A 112 -16.11 -15.76 13.99
C LEU A 112 -16.14 -17.02 14.85
N SER A 113 -14.97 -17.53 15.27
CA SER A 113 -14.88 -18.70 16.15
C SER A 113 -15.49 -18.43 17.53
N GLY A 114 -15.17 -17.29 18.15
CA GLY A 114 -15.75 -16.95 19.46
C GLY A 114 -17.27 -16.84 19.45
N VAL A 115 -17.84 -16.28 18.37
CA VAL A 115 -19.31 -16.19 18.23
C VAL A 115 -19.95 -17.56 18.01
N ALA A 116 -19.29 -18.47 17.26
CA ALA A 116 -19.81 -19.81 17.02
C ALA A 116 -19.82 -20.65 18.31
N ASP A 117 -18.78 -20.54 19.13
CA ASP A 117 -18.67 -21.24 20.42
C ASP A 117 -19.77 -20.75 21.40
N ASP A 118 -20.05 -19.44 21.44
CA ASP A 118 -21.14 -18.86 22.26
C ASP A 118 -22.54 -19.34 21.80
N GLU A 119 -22.75 -19.60 20.52
CA GLU A 119 -24.03 -20.12 20.00
C GLU A 119 -24.28 -21.60 20.35
N GLU A 120 -23.23 -22.40 20.47
CA GLU A 120 -23.35 -23.81 20.87
C GLU A 120 -23.65 -23.96 22.36
N ASP A 121 -23.00 -23.18 23.23
CA ASP A 121 -23.25 -23.19 24.67
C ASP A 121 -24.66 -22.70 25.04
N ASN A 122 -25.27 -21.82 24.24
CA ASN A 122 -26.62 -21.29 24.48
C ASN A 122 -27.75 -22.19 23.90
N ARG A 123 -27.40 -23.31 23.25
CA ARG A 123 -28.34 -24.31 22.70
C ARG A 123 -28.50 -25.55 23.60
N ILE A 124 -27.83 -25.61 24.75
CA ILE A 124 -27.89 -26.67 25.77
C ILE A 124 -28.73 -26.21 26.97
#